data_AF-A0A957ZDG0-F1
#
_entry.id   AF-A0A957ZDG0-F1
#
_cell.length_a   1.000
_cell.length_b   1.000
_cell.length_c   1.000
_cell.angle_alpha   90.00
_cell.angle_beta   90.00
_cell.angle_gamma   90.00
#
_symmetry.space_group_name_H-M   'P 1'
#
loop_
_entity.id
_entity.type
_entity.pdbx_description
1 polymer ?
#
loop_
_entity_poly.entity_id
_entity_poly.type
_entity_poly.pdbx_seq_one_letter_code
_entity_poly.pdbx_strand_id
1 'polypeptide(L)'
;LDNTTLLELCKPALDEGKRVAATVPIRNVNRVVGTILGSEVTRRYGANGLPEDTIELHFQGSAGQSFGAFVPKGLTLELEGDGNDYFGKGLSGGKLIVYPPKAASFVAEDNIIVGNVAFYGATAGEAYIRGLAGERFCVRNSGV
;
A
#
# COMPACT_ATOMS: atom_id res chain seq x y z
N LEU A 1 3.02 -2.75 -12.20
CA LEU A 1 3.06 -1.28 -12.02
C LEU A 1 4.42 -0.85 -11.51
N ASP A 2 4.98 -1.57 -10.53
CA ASP A 2 6.32 -1.28 -9.99
C ASP A 2 7.41 -1.17 -11.05
N ASN A 3 7.64 -2.23 -11.84
CA ASN A 3 8.70 -2.26 -12.85
C ASN A 3 8.51 -1.28 -14.01
N THR A 4 7.27 -0.92 -14.31
CA THR A 4 6.94 -0.09 -15.48
C THR A 4 6.85 1.39 -15.13
N THR A 5 6.73 1.72 -13.85
CA THR A 5 6.36 3.08 -13.43
C THR A 5 7.00 3.45 -12.09
N LEU A 6 6.73 2.68 -11.02
CA LEU A 6 7.09 3.14 -9.67
C LEU A 6 8.60 3.16 -9.44
N LEU A 7 9.35 2.18 -9.95
CA LEU A 7 10.80 2.14 -9.79
C LEU A 7 11.48 3.35 -10.43
N GLU A 8 11.07 3.72 -11.64
CA GLU A 8 11.60 4.90 -12.32
C GLU A 8 11.27 6.17 -11.55
N LEU A 9 10.00 6.31 -11.16
CA LEU A 9 9.51 7.47 -10.43
C LEU A 9 10.19 7.65 -9.07
N CYS A 10 10.51 6.55 -8.40
CA CYS A 10 11.11 6.54 -7.06
C CYS A 10 12.65 6.48 -7.06
N LYS A 11 13.32 6.54 -8.23
CA LYS A 11 14.79 6.56 -8.29
C LYS A 11 15.45 7.56 -7.33
N PRO A 12 14.99 8.82 -7.21
CA PRO A 12 15.60 9.77 -6.26
C PRO A 12 15.54 9.31 -4.80
N ALA A 13 14.46 8.63 -4.40
CA ALA A 13 14.33 8.05 -3.07
C ALA A 13 15.20 6.80 -2.90
N LEU A 14 15.25 5.95 -3.92
CA LEU A 14 16.02 4.71 -3.90
C LEU A 14 17.53 4.96 -3.89
N ASP A 15 18.01 5.93 -4.65
CA ASP A 15 19.44 6.14 -4.85
C ASP A 15 20.02 7.17 -3.87
N GLU A 16 19.23 8.17 -3.47
CA GLU A 16 19.70 9.30 -2.67
C GLU A 16 18.92 9.49 -1.35
N GLY A 17 17.87 8.70 -1.09
CA GLY A 17 17.01 8.89 0.09
C GLY A 17 16.18 10.18 0.06
N LYS A 18 16.04 10.83 -1.11
CA LYS A 18 15.23 12.04 -1.27
C LYS A 18 13.74 11.72 -1.20
N ARG A 19 12.95 12.67 -0.68
CA ARG A 19 11.49 12.53 -0.69
C ARG A 19 10.95 12.52 -2.12
N VAL A 20 10.02 11.62 -2.38
CA VAL A 20 9.30 11.47 -3.64
C VAL A 20 7.81 11.40 -3.33
N ALA A 21 7.02 12.23 -4.00
CA ALA A 21 5.57 12.21 -3.95
C ALA A 21 5.00 12.15 -5.38
N ALA A 22 4.03 11.27 -5.64
CA ALA A 22 3.38 11.17 -6.95
C ALA A 22 1.97 10.60 -6.90
N THR A 23 1.19 10.93 -7.94
CA THR A 23 -0.13 10.31 -8.20
C THR A 23 -0.04 9.35 -9.38
N VAL A 24 -0.57 8.14 -9.22
CA VAL A 24 -0.48 7.06 -10.21
C VAL A 24 -1.85 6.40 -10.41
N PRO A 25 -2.38 6.31 -11.64
CA PRO A 25 -3.62 5.57 -11.88
C PRO A 25 -3.40 4.07 -11.64
N ILE A 26 -4.38 3.40 -11.05
CA ILE A 26 -4.35 1.96 -10.78
C ILE A 26 -5.60 1.27 -11.31
N ARG A 27 -5.43 0.01 -11.73
CA ARG A 27 -6.51 -0.88 -12.18
C ARG A 27 -6.37 -2.24 -11.52
N ASN A 28 -7.46 -3.01 -11.46
CA ASN A 28 -7.50 -4.31 -10.78
C ASN A 28 -6.51 -5.35 -11.36
N VAL A 29 -6.07 -5.18 -12.61
CA VAL A 29 -5.01 -5.98 -13.24
C VAL A 29 -3.63 -5.70 -12.65
N ASN A 30 -3.44 -4.55 -12.00
CA ASN A 30 -2.23 -4.20 -11.26
C ASN A 30 -2.27 -4.87 -9.89
N ARG A 31 -1.68 -6.07 -9.83
CA ARG A 31 -1.51 -6.86 -8.61
C ARG A 31 -0.16 -6.58 -7.96
N VAL A 32 -0.03 -6.91 -6.67
CA VAL A 32 1.24 -6.82 -5.90
C VAL A 32 1.95 -5.46 -6.04
N VAL A 33 1.15 -4.39 -6.11
CA VAL A 33 1.68 -3.03 -6.26
C VAL A 33 2.39 -2.61 -4.97
N GLY A 34 3.60 -2.07 -5.12
CA GLY A 34 4.45 -1.64 -4.02
C GLY A 34 5.42 -2.70 -3.49
N THR A 35 5.22 -3.98 -3.82
CA THR A 35 6.06 -5.08 -3.32
C THR A 35 7.47 -5.06 -3.90
N ILE A 36 7.62 -4.82 -5.21
CA ILE A 36 8.96 -4.74 -5.82
C ILE A 36 9.65 -3.47 -5.37
N LEU A 37 8.93 -2.34 -5.27
CA LEU A 37 9.46 -1.10 -4.72
C LEU A 37 9.94 -1.27 -3.27
N GLY A 38 9.15 -1.92 -2.42
CA GLY A 38 9.51 -2.22 -1.03
C GLY A 38 10.72 -3.16 -0.94
N SER A 39 10.82 -4.14 -1.84
CA SER A 39 12.01 -5.00 -1.95
C SER A 39 13.26 -4.19 -2.30
N GLU A 40 13.17 -3.25 -3.23
CA GLU A 40 14.29 -2.38 -3.63
C GLU A 40 14.73 -1.44 -2.49
N VAL A 41 13.79 -0.95 -1.67
CA VAL A 41 14.11 -0.21 -0.43
C VAL A 41 14.82 -1.12 0.57
N THR A 42 14.26 -2.29 0.85
CA THR A 42 14.84 -3.25 1.80
C THR A 42 16.24 -3.70 1.37
N ARG A 43 16.47 -3.90 0.07
CA ARG A 43 17.76 -4.29 -0.49
C ARG A 43 18.85 -3.24 -0.27
N ARG A 44 18.50 -1.96 -0.26
CA ARG A 44 19.45 -0.84 -0.08
C ARG A 44 19.62 -0.42 1.37
N TYR A 45 18.53 -0.39 2.14
CA TYR A 45 18.49 0.21 3.47
C TYR A 45 18.25 -0.81 4.61
N GLY A 46 18.07 -2.08 4.27
CA GLY A 46 17.83 -3.15 5.24
C GLY A 46 16.54 -2.95 6.04
N ALA A 47 16.52 -3.52 7.25
CA ALA A 47 15.36 -3.46 8.14
C ALA A 47 15.01 -2.05 8.63
N ASN A 48 15.97 -1.11 8.60
CA ASN A 48 15.72 0.28 8.98
C ASN A 48 14.84 1.02 7.96
N GLY A 49 14.82 0.56 6.70
CA GLY A 49 14.08 1.20 5.61
C GLY A 49 14.53 2.64 5.37
N LEU A 50 13.62 3.45 4.83
CA LEU A 50 13.81 4.89 4.68
C LEU A 50 13.19 5.64 5.87
N PRO A 51 13.54 6.94 6.07
CA PRO A 51 12.74 7.82 6.91
C PRO A 51 11.25 7.75 6.54
N GLU A 52 10.39 8.00 7.52
CA GLU A 52 8.94 7.98 7.30
C GLU A 52 8.55 8.99 6.21
N ASP A 53 7.59 8.59 5.38
CA ASP A 53 7.06 9.38 4.26
C ASP A 53 8.16 9.84 3.27
N THR A 54 9.24 9.06 3.11
CA THR A 54 10.22 9.31 2.03
C THR A 54 9.62 9.01 0.66
N ILE A 55 8.78 7.97 0.54
CA ILE A 55 8.06 7.66 -0.70
C ILE A 55 6.57 7.73 -0.40
N GLU A 56 5.89 8.72 -0.97
CA GLU A 56 4.45 8.95 -0.82
C GLU A 56 3.77 8.75 -2.20
N LEU A 57 3.03 7.66 -2.36
CA LEU A 57 2.36 7.33 -3.61
C LEU A 57 0.86 7.32 -3.42
N HIS A 58 0.20 8.25 -4.12
CA HIS A 58 -1.25 8.34 -4.19
C HIS A 58 -1.76 7.60 -5.42
N PHE A 59 -2.61 6.60 -5.23
CA PHE A 59 -3.19 5.77 -6.27
C PHE A 59 -4.66 6.09 -6.45
N GLN A 60 -5.10 6.17 -7.71
CA GLN A 60 -6.50 6.45 -8.04
C GLN A 60 -7.08 5.33 -8.90
N GLY A 61 -8.14 4.68 -8.39
CA GLY A 61 -8.82 3.56 -9.04
C GLY A 61 -8.89 2.30 -8.16
N SER A 62 -9.11 1.14 -8.77
CA SER A 62 -9.26 -0.12 -8.03
C SER A 62 -7.96 -0.92 -8.06
N ALA A 63 -7.40 -1.23 -6.89
CA ALA A 63 -6.18 -2.00 -6.77
C ALA A 63 -6.44 -3.51 -6.91
N GLY A 64 -5.56 -4.21 -7.63
CA GLY A 64 -5.59 -5.66 -7.71
C GLY A 64 -5.20 -6.35 -6.41
N GLN A 65 -5.23 -7.69 -6.43
CA GLN A 65 -4.84 -8.49 -5.27
C GLN A 65 -3.44 -8.14 -4.75
N SER A 66 -3.30 -8.20 -3.42
CA SER A 66 -2.03 -7.99 -2.71
C SER A 66 -1.43 -6.59 -2.86
N PHE A 67 -2.26 -5.55 -3.01
CA PHE A 67 -1.79 -4.17 -2.92
C PHE A 67 -1.07 -3.92 -1.59
N GLY A 68 0.11 -3.30 -1.64
CA GLY A 68 0.89 -2.97 -0.45
C GLY A 68 1.45 -4.18 0.29
N ALA A 69 1.58 -5.34 -0.36
CA ALA A 69 2.15 -6.52 0.28
C ALA A 69 3.64 -6.33 0.59
N PHE A 70 4.05 -6.67 1.81
CA PHE A 70 5.41 -6.61 2.33
C PHE A 70 6.08 -5.23 2.27
N VAL A 71 5.28 -4.17 2.35
CA VAL A 71 5.77 -2.79 2.27
C VAL A 71 6.53 -2.42 3.56
N PRO A 72 7.83 -2.05 3.46
CA PRO A 72 8.66 -1.71 4.61
C PRO A 72 8.49 -0.25 5.02
N LYS A 73 9.16 0.12 6.11
CA LYS A 73 9.25 1.50 6.60
C LYS A 73 9.75 2.48 5.53
N GLY A 74 9.09 3.64 5.48
CA GLY A 74 9.41 4.77 4.60
C GLY A 74 8.58 4.85 3.32
N LEU A 75 7.71 3.86 3.07
CA LEU A 75 6.69 3.91 2.03
C LEU A 75 5.32 4.22 2.65
N THR A 76 4.65 5.20 2.06
CA THR A 76 3.26 5.56 2.31
C THR A 76 2.48 5.40 1.01
N LEU A 77 1.56 4.44 0.98
CA LEU A 77 0.73 4.13 -0.18
C LEU A 77 -0.72 4.49 0.15
N GLU A 78 -1.21 5.53 -0.50
CA GLU A 78 -2.57 6.03 -0.36
C GLU A 78 -3.41 5.60 -1.56
N LEU A 79 -4.61 5.07 -1.35
CA LEU A 79 -5.50 4.57 -2.39
C LEU A 79 -6.85 5.26 -2.30
N GLU A 80 -7.09 6.19 -3.21
CA GLU A 80 -8.42 6.74 -3.48
C GLU A 80 -9.17 5.80 -4.43
N GLY A 81 -10.04 4.96 -3.86
CA GLY A 81 -10.72 3.88 -4.58
C GLY A 81 -11.03 2.68 -3.70
N ASP A 82 -10.74 1.48 -4.20
CA ASP A 82 -10.98 0.21 -3.53
C ASP A 82 -9.82 -0.78 -3.78
N GLY A 83 -9.66 -1.77 -2.90
CA GLY A 83 -8.63 -2.80 -3.01
C GLY A 83 -9.22 -4.21 -2.98
N ASN A 84 -8.66 -5.11 -3.78
CA ASN A 84 -9.04 -6.52 -3.75
C ASN A 84 -8.42 -7.29 -2.56
N ASP A 85 -8.55 -8.62 -2.55
CA ASP A 85 -8.04 -9.49 -1.49
C ASP A 85 -6.54 -9.28 -1.20
N TYR A 86 -6.14 -9.63 0.02
CA TYR A 86 -4.76 -9.60 0.51
C TYR A 86 -4.15 -8.19 0.60
N PHE A 87 -5.00 -7.16 0.72
CA PHE A 87 -4.55 -5.79 0.97
C PHE A 87 -3.59 -5.75 2.18
N GLY A 88 -2.40 -5.20 2.01
CA GLY A 88 -1.39 -5.12 3.07
C GLY A 88 -0.88 -6.48 3.59
N LYS A 89 -0.96 -7.55 2.80
CA LYS A 89 -0.41 -8.86 3.18
C LYS A 89 1.04 -8.74 3.65
N GLY A 90 1.32 -9.21 4.86
CA GLY A 90 2.67 -9.18 5.43
C GLY A 90 3.25 -7.77 5.56
N LEU A 91 2.42 -6.74 5.78
CA LEU A 91 2.87 -5.37 6.02
C LEU A 91 3.99 -5.35 7.08
N SER A 92 5.08 -4.64 6.78
CA SER A 92 6.37 -4.77 7.49
C SER A 92 7.00 -3.42 7.84
N GLY A 93 6.17 -2.41 8.11
CA GLY A 93 6.59 -1.10 8.61
C GLY A 93 6.11 0.09 7.77
N GLY A 94 5.54 -0.15 6.60
CA GLY A 94 4.95 0.90 5.77
C GLY A 94 3.59 1.39 6.26
N LYS A 95 3.10 2.45 5.60
CA LYS A 95 1.79 3.06 5.86
C LYS A 95 0.86 2.85 4.67
N LEU A 96 -0.30 2.24 4.91
CA LEU A 96 -1.33 2.03 3.87
C LEU A 96 -2.59 2.81 4.22
N ILE A 97 -3.10 3.59 3.27
CA ILE A 97 -4.32 4.39 3.45
C ILE A 97 -5.28 4.02 2.31
N VAL A 98 -6.56 3.80 2.60
CA VAL A 98 -7.58 3.56 1.57
C VAL A 98 -8.90 4.23 1.94
N TYR A 99 -9.48 4.97 0.99
CA TYR A 99 -10.75 5.67 1.14
C TYR A 99 -11.48 5.79 -0.20
N PRO A 100 -12.82 5.89 -0.21
CA PRO A 100 -13.57 5.98 -1.45
C PRO A 100 -13.30 7.33 -2.14
N PRO A 101 -13.44 7.42 -3.47
CA PRO A 101 -13.23 8.66 -4.21
C PRO A 101 -14.03 9.82 -3.63
N LYS A 102 -13.50 11.04 -3.67
CA LYS A 102 -14.18 12.22 -3.09
C LYS A 102 -15.59 12.45 -3.65
N ALA A 103 -15.85 12.00 -4.87
CA ALA A 103 -17.14 12.09 -5.55
C ALA A 103 -18.13 10.96 -5.19
N ALA A 104 -17.74 10.00 -4.36
CA ALA A 104 -18.62 8.92 -3.93
C ALA A 104 -19.82 9.46 -3.14
N SER A 105 -21.02 9.01 -3.50
CA SER A 105 -22.29 9.43 -2.86
C SER A 105 -22.81 8.43 -1.82
N PHE A 106 -22.17 7.26 -1.70
CA PHE A 106 -22.55 6.23 -0.73
C PHE A 106 -21.88 6.48 0.63
N VAL A 107 -22.47 5.90 1.69
CA VAL A 107 -21.93 5.93 3.05
C VAL A 107 -20.76 4.95 3.13
N ALA A 108 -19.55 5.45 3.37
CA ALA A 108 -18.33 4.63 3.30
C ALA A 108 -18.34 3.46 4.30
N GLU A 109 -18.76 3.72 5.53
CA GLU A 109 -18.82 2.73 6.62
C GLU A 109 -19.83 1.59 6.41
N ASP A 110 -20.73 1.70 5.42
CA ASP A 110 -21.68 0.64 5.05
C ASP A 110 -21.21 -0.19 3.83
N ASN A 111 -20.07 0.16 3.22
CA ASN A 111 -19.63 -0.39 1.95
C ASN A 111 -18.24 -1.04 2.03
N ILE A 112 -18.07 -2.18 1.33
CA ILE A 112 -16.80 -2.88 1.25
C ILE A 112 -15.80 -2.05 0.44
N ILE A 113 -14.63 -1.78 1.02
CA ILE A 113 -13.53 -1.06 0.38
C ILE A 113 -12.29 -1.91 0.18
N VAL A 114 -12.08 -2.94 1.02
CA VAL A 114 -11.02 -3.93 0.84
C VAL A 114 -11.57 -5.35 0.91
N GLY A 115 -11.00 -6.23 0.08
CA GLY A 115 -11.38 -7.64 0.02
C GLY A 115 -10.99 -8.46 1.25
N ASN A 116 -10.92 -9.78 1.07
CA ASN A 116 -10.67 -10.74 2.13
C ASN A 116 -9.18 -10.80 2.51
N VAL A 117 -8.90 -11.32 3.71
CA VAL A 117 -7.55 -11.69 4.17
C VAL A 117 -6.57 -10.50 4.15
N ALA A 118 -7.08 -9.29 4.40
CA ALA A 118 -6.26 -8.10 4.55
C ALA A 118 -5.34 -8.22 5.79
N PHE A 119 -4.12 -7.71 5.66
CA PHE A 119 -3.07 -7.73 6.69
C PHE A 119 -2.66 -9.11 7.18
N TYR A 120 -2.78 -10.12 6.32
CA TYR A 120 -2.36 -11.47 6.65
C TYR A 120 -0.88 -11.53 7.06
N GLY A 121 -0.63 -11.92 8.31
CA GLY A 121 0.74 -12.07 8.82
C GLY A 121 1.54 -10.76 8.88
N ALA A 122 0.88 -9.60 8.93
CA ALA A 122 1.55 -8.33 9.12
C ALA A 122 2.35 -8.30 10.44
N THR A 123 3.50 -7.64 10.45
CA THR A 123 4.44 -7.63 11.59
C THR A 123 4.75 -6.23 12.12
N ALA A 124 4.56 -5.20 11.31
CA ALA A 124 4.74 -3.80 11.68
C ALA A 124 4.08 -2.90 10.64
N GLY A 125 3.85 -1.64 10.98
CA GLY A 125 3.32 -0.61 10.07
C GLY A 125 1.95 -0.11 10.50
N GLU A 126 1.35 0.72 9.68
CA GLU A 126 0.08 1.38 9.96
C GLU A 126 -0.88 1.23 8.79
N ALA A 127 -2.16 1.08 9.08
CA ALA A 127 -3.19 1.04 8.07
C ALA A 127 -4.44 1.83 8.47
N TYR A 128 -4.92 2.65 7.54
CA TYR A 128 -6.10 3.49 7.72
C TYR A 128 -7.12 3.14 6.63
N ILE A 129 -8.30 2.65 7.05
CA ILE A 129 -9.33 2.15 6.14
C ILE A 129 -10.64 2.90 6.37
N ARG A 130 -11.14 3.57 5.32
CA ARG A 130 -12.46 4.23 5.34
C ARG A 130 -13.51 3.37 4.61
N GLY A 131 -13.95 2.30 5.26
CA GLY A 131 -15.00 1.40 4.79
C GLY A 131 -14.93 0.03 5.45
N LEU A 132 -15.71 -0.93 4.95
CA LEU A 132 -15.73 -2.30 5.44
C LEU A 132 -14.64 -3.15 4.78
N ALA A 133 -14.09 -4.08 5.54
CA ALA A 133 -13.21 -5.14 5.03
C ALA A 133 -13.99 -6.45 4.85
N GLY A 134 -13.52 -7.30 3.93
CA GLY A 134 -14.04 -8.65 3.75
C GLY A 134 -13.69 -9.61 4.90
N GLU A 135 -13.85 -10.90 4.64
CA GLU A 135 -13.60 -11.95 5.63
C GLU A 135 -12.13 -12.03 6.06
N ARG A 136 -11.90 -12.54 7.28
CA ARG A 136 -10.56 -12.85 7.82
C ARG A 136 -9.62 -11.63 7.87
N PHE A 137 -10.18 -10.46 8.15
CA PHE A 137 -9.43 -9.24 8.42
C PHE A 137 -8.40 -9.46 9.54
N CYS A 138 -7.16 -9.03 9.33
CA CYS A 138 -6.04 -9.13 10.28
C CYS A 138 -5.70 -10.56 10.74
N VAL A 139 -5.98 -11.57 9.92
CA VAL A 139 -5.64 -12.96 10.27
C VAL A 139 -4.12 -13.13 10.45
N ARG A 140 -3.71 -13.66 11.62
CA ARG A 140 -2.30 -13.83 12.02
C ARG A 140 -1.48 -12.53 12.09
N ASN A 141 -2.14 -11.38 12.23
CA ASN A 141 -1.45 -10.13 12.50
C ASN A 141 -0.63 -10.23 13.81
N SER A 142 0.62 -9.80 13.74
CA SER A 142 1.62 -9.92 14.81
C SER A 142 2.31 -8.58 15.13
N GLY A 143 1.76 -7.44 14.69
CA GLY A 143 2.32 -6.13 15.03
C GLY A 143 1.79 -4.91 14.27
N VAL A 144 0.63 -5.04 13.61
CA VAL A 144 -0.14 -3.91 13.05
C VAL A 144 -1.39 -3.65 13.90
#